data_AF-A0AAD4SB27-F1
#
_entry.id   AF-A0AAD4SB27-F1
#
_cell.length_a   1.000
_cell.length_b   1.000
_cell.length_c   1.000
_cell.angle_alpha   90.00
_cell.angle_beta   90.00
_cell.angle_gamma   90.00
#
_symmetry.space_group_name_H-M   'P 1'
#
loop_
_entity.id
_entity.type
_entity.pdbx_description
1 polymer ?
#
loop_
_entity_poly.entity_id
_entity_poly.type
_entity_poly.pdbx_seq_one_letter_code
_entity_poly.pdbx_strand_id
1 'polypeptide(L)'
;MTSSTMMKTISPLPLMAWIGGGGDLIGFSQTFYMWNPITGEQLTMKDKHMHACGLYFNPIRKDYELLYYTTFGKYCNYSAYCLRTKIRRDVGRFSYPPSRNRPPVIVKGTLYWMIDRRHYYWLNSGFRPPFSDSIMSFNIETEEFGTLEPGGRKYSTTEPRGEYSNGMLSIGQLHLSEIDGELCLCDFNSTLNQLLLSIFNHATRCWSTRTIIILPEYDIRYMFDGANTFSAEVIQIKNNELLLVSETNEKTFAL
;
A
#
# COMPACT_ATOMS: atom_id res chain seq x y z
N MET A 1 20.29 19.17 -43.55
CA MET A 1 18.91 19.25 -43.01
C MET A 1 18.78 18.21 -41.92
N THR A 2 19.00 18.63 -40.68
CA THR A 2 18.92 17.81 -39.47
C THR A 2 17.47 17.77 -39.01
N SER A 3 16.82 16.62 -39.18
CA SER A 3 15.47 16.39 -38.66
C SER A 3 15.57 16.02 -37.17
N SER A 4 15.22 16.99 -36.33
CA SER A 4 14.96 16.83 -34.90
C SER A 4 13.69 15.99 -34.71
N THR A 5 13.85 14.72 -34.35
CA THR A 5 12.71 13.90 -33.91
C THR A 5 12.49 14.18 -32.42
N MET A 6 11.47 15.00 -32.15
CA MET A 6 10.94 15.24 -30.81
C MET A 6 10.68 13.90 -30.09
N MET A 7 11.38 13.67 -28.98
CA MET A 7 10.96 12.68 -27.99
C MET A 7 9.63 13.16 -27.42
N LYS A 8 8.54 12.50 -27.80
CA LYS A 8 7.28 12.58 -27.07
C LYS A 8 7.55 12.04 -25.67
N THR A 9 7.40 12.91 -24.67
CA THR A 9 7.39 12.55 -23.25
C THR A 9 6.20 11.64 -23.01
N ILE A 10 6.43 10.33 -23.04
CA ILE A 10 5.43 9.34 -22.65
C ILE A 10 5.34 9.40 -21.13
N SER A 11 4.16 9.72 -20.62
CA SER A 11 3.81 9.64 -19.20
C SER A 11 4.26 8.30 -18.61
N PRO A 12 4.86 8.25 -17.41
CA PRO A 12 5.22 6.98 -16.79
C PRO A 12 3.95 6.22 -16.43
N LEU A 13 3.58 5.25 -17.29
CA LEU A 13 2.53 4.28 -16.99
C LEU A 13 3.03 3.36 -15.86
N PRO A 14 2.16 2.92 -14.94
CA PRO A 14 2.57 2.08 -13.83
C PRO A 14 3.13 0.74 -14.35
N LEU A 15 4.37 0.46 -13.99
CA LEU A 15 4.93 -0.89 -14.02
C LEU A 15 4.08 -1.78 -13.10
N MET A 16 3.46 -2.82 -13.65
CA MET A 16 2.78 -3.82 -12.83
C MET A 16 3.83 -4.68 -12.13
N ALA A 17 4.00 -4.47 -10.83
CA ALA A 17 4.82 -5.33 -9.99
C ALA A 17 3.91 -6.40 -9.35
N TRP A 18 4.01 -7.65 -9.81
CA TRP A 18 3.44 -8.77 -9.09
C TRP A 18 4.48 -9.29 -8.08
N ILE A 19 4.20 -9.12 -6.79
CA ILE A 19 5.06 -9.62 -5.72
C ILE A 19 4.57 -11.01 -5.33
N GLY A 20 5.08 -12.03 -6.02
CA GLY A 20 4.88 -13.42 -5.65
C GLY A 20 5.88 -13.88 -4.59
N GLY A 21 5.41 -14.16 -3.37
CA GLY A 21 6.23 -14.73 -2.31
C GLY A 21 5.43 -15.74 -1.47
N GLY A 22 5.41 -17.00 -1.90
CA GLY A 22 4.95 -18.10 -1.06
C GLY A 22 6.03 -18.45 -0.02
N GLY A 23 5.66 -18.50 1.25
CA GLY A 23 6.49 -19.06 2.32
C GLY A 23 6.44 -18.27 3.62
N ASP A 24 5.54 -18.68 4.51
CA ASP A 24 5.69 -18.47 5.94
C ASP A 24 6.88 -19.29 6.46
N LEU A 25 7.69 -18.69 7.34
CA LEU A 25 8.65 -19.32 8.25
C LEU A 25 9.91 -19.96 7.60
N ILE A 26 11.07 -19.36 7.93
CA ILE A 26 12.43 -19.92 7.90
C ILE A 26 13.06 -20.12 6.49
N GLY A 27 13.97 -19.21 6.12
CA GLY A 27 15.12 -19.54 5.24
C GLY A 27 14.94 -19.52 3.72
N PHE A 28 13.75 -19.23 3.17
CA PHE A 28 13.58 -19.18 1.73
C PHE A 28 14.02 -17.84 1.12
N SER A 29 14.81 -17.89 0.05
CA SER A 29 15.10 -16.72 -0.79
C SER A 29 13.81 -16.25 -1.45
N GLN A 30 13.39 -15.01 -1.18
CA GLN A 30 12.27 -14.42 -1.92
C GLN A 30 12.79 -14.00 -3.30
N THR A 31 12.09 -14.45 -4.33
CA THR A 31 12.37 -14.05 -5.72
C THR A 31 11.26 -13.11 -6.16
N PHE A 32 11.63 -11.88 -6.48
CA PHE A 32 10.71 -10.87 -6.99
C PHE A 32 10.83 -10.81 -8.50
N TYR A 33 9.69 -10.75 -9.16
CA TYR A 33 9.58 -10.59 -10.59
C TYR A 33 8.91 -9.26 -10.89
N MET A 34 9.56 -8.44 -11.69
CA MET A 34 8.99 -7.20 -12.19
C MET A 34 8.90 -7.28 -13.70
N TRP A 35 7.73 -6.94 -14.22
CA TRP A 35 7.44 -7.04 -15.63
C TRP A 35 7.17 -5.66 -16.19
N ASN A 36 7.85 -5.32 -17.28
CA ASN A 36 7.47 -4.19 -18.10
C ASN A 36 6.37 -4.65 -19.07
N PRO A 37 5.11 -4.21 -18.90
CA PRO A 37 4.01 -4.67 -19.75
C PRO A 37 4.13 -4.15 -21.20
N ILE A 38 4.95 -3.12 -21.44
CA ILE A 38 5.15 -2.53 -22.77
C ILE A 38 6.24 -3.27 -23.53
N THR A 39 7.39 -3.54 -22.88
CA THR A 39 8.54 -4.17 -23.54
C THR A 39 8.56 -5.69 -23.38
N GLY A 40 7.78 -6.24 -22.45
CA GLY A 40 7.84 -7.65 -22.06
C GLY A 40 9.09 -8.01 -21.26
N GLU A 41 9.93 -7.04 -20.91
CA GLU A 41 11.14 -7.30 -20.13
C GLU A 41 10.81 -7.71 -18.70
N GLN A 42 11.50 -8.75 -18.23
CA GLN A 42 11.39 -9.26 -16.87
C GLN A 42 12.68 -8.95 -16.10
N LEU A 43 12.54 -8.26 -14.97
CA LEU A 43 13.60 -8.15 -13.98
C LEU A 43 13.36 -9.17 -12.86
N THR A 44 14.40 -9.94 -12.52
CA THR A 44 14.36 -10.89 -11.42
C THR A 44 15.32 -10.44 -10.32
N MET A 45 14.82 -10.30 -9.10
CA MET A 45 15.62 -10.00 -7.92
C MET A 45 15.52 -11.14 -6.93
N LYS A 46 16.66 -11.65 -6.47
CA LYS A 46 16.75 -12.71 -5.47
C LYS A 46 17.46 -12.17 -4.25
N ASP A 47 16.78 -12.20 -3.11
CA ASP A 47 17.39 -11.85 -1.84
C ASP A 47 16.76 -12.65 -0.70
N LYS A 48 17.59 -13.01 0.27
CA LYS A 48 17.16 -13.71 1.48
C LYS A 48 16.76 -12.60 2.45
N HIS A 49 15.49 -12.55 2.84
CA HIS A 49 14.95 -11.57 3.80
C HIS A 49 14.59 -10.18 3.25
N MET A 50 14.55 -10.00 1.93
CA MET A 50 13.99 -8.80 1.32
C MET A 50 12.48 -8.91 1.23
N HIS A 51 11.79 -7.83 1.60
CA HIS A 51 10.36 -7.65 1.42
C HIS A 51 10.14 -6.36 0.63
N ALA A 52 9.47 -6.45 -0.52
CA ALA A 52 9.16 -5.28 -1.34
C ALA A 52 8.09 -4.41 -0.67
N CYS A 53 8.33 -3.09 -0.65
CA CYS A 53 7.36 -2.11 -0.17
C CYS A 53 6.58 -1.52 -1.34
N GLY A 54 7.29 -1.14 -2.40
CA GLY A 54 6.70 -0.45 -3.55
C GLY A 54 7.72 -0.04 -4.60
N LEU A 55 7.24 0.10 -5.83
CA LEU A 55 8.01 0.57 -6.97
C LEU A 55 7.59 2.00 -7.30
N TYR A 56 8.56 2.90 -7.48
CA TYR A 56 8.29 4.31 -7.76
C TYR A 56 9.31 4.89 -8.73
N PHE A 57 8.96 6.02 -9.34
CA PHE A 57 9.90 6.81 -10.13
C PHE A 57 10.50 7.91 -9.25
N ASN A 58 11.82 7.96 -9.17
CA ASN A 58 12.56 9.01 -8.46
C ASN A 58 12.86 10.17 -9.43
N PRO A 59 12.27 11.36 -9.23
CA PRO A 59 12.44 12.48 -10.17
C PRO A 59 13.85 13.08 -10.13
N ILE A 60 14.54 13.04 -8.99
CA ILE A 60 15.91 13.55 -8.84
C ILE A 60 16.89 12.67 -9.62
N ARG A 61 16.76 11.35 -9.49
CA ARG A 61 17.65 10.38 -10.16
C ARG A 61 17.20 10.02 -11.57
N LYS A 62 15.97 10.40 -11.95
CA LYS A 62 15.34 10.08 -13.23
C LYS A 62 15.40 8.58 -13.52
N ASP A 63 14.95 7.79 -12.54
CA ASP A 63 15.03 6.33 -12.56
C ASP A 63 13.87 5.70 -11.79
N TYR A 64 13.57 4.45 -12.11
CA TYR A 64 12.69 3.64 -11.29
C TYR A 64 13.48 3.01 -10.15
N GLU A 65 12.90 3.02 -8.96
CA GLU A 65 13.48 2.46 -7.76
C GLU A 65 12.48 1.55 -7.05
N LEU A 66 12.95 0.37 -6.65
CA LEU A 66 12.20 -0.49 -5.73
C LEU A 66 12.57 -0.10 -4.30
N LEU A 67 11.59 0.35 -3.51
CA LEU A 67 11.71 0.38 -2.06
C LEU A 67 11.48 -1.02 -1.52
N TYR A 68 12.40 -1.50 -0.70
CA TYR A 68 12.27 -2.74 0.03
C TYR A 68 12.79 -2.57 1.45
N TYR A 69 12.47 -3.53 2.30
CA TYR A 69 13.02 -3.59 3.63
C TYR A 69 13.53 -4.98 3.97
N THR A 70 14.40 -5.01 4.98
CA THR A 70 14.85 -6.22 5.67
C THR A 70 14.57 -6.06 7.15
N THR A 71 14.25 -7.15 7.83
CA THR A 71 14.00 -7.14 9.27
C THR A 71 15.30 -7.38 10.04
N PHE A 72 15.63 -6.51 10.99
CA PHE A 72 16.75 -6.69 11.91
C PHE A 72 16.29 -6.42 13.35
N GLY A 73 16.07 -7.50 14.11
CA GLY A 73 15.45 -7.40 15.43
C GLY A 73 14.05 -6.80 15.35
N LYS A 74 13.82 -5.69 16.04
CA LYS A 74 12.53 -4.97 16.08
C LYS A 74 12.37 -3.90 15.00
N TYR A 75 13.39 -3.68 14.18
CA TYR A 75 13.43 -2.60 13.19
C TYR A 75 13.40 -3.16 11.76
N CYS A 76 12.87 -2.35 10.86
CA CYS A 76 12.95 -2.56 9.42
C CYS A 76 14.04 -1.64 8.87
N ASN A 77 15.08 -2.23 8.27
CA ASN A 77 16.08 -1.48 7.51
C ASN A 77 15.56 -1.35 6.08
N TYR A 78 15.32 -0.12 5.64
CA TYR A 78 14.82 0.17 4.32
C TYR A 78 15.96 0.46 3.36
N SER A 79 15.79 0.05 2.12
CA SER A 79 16.74 0.32 1.05
C SER A 79 16.01 0.53 -0.26
N ALA A 80 16.60 1.36 -1.11
CA ALA A 80 16.13 1.56 -2.47
C ALA A 80 17.07 0.85 -3.44
N TYR A 81 16.50 0.16 -4.41
CA TYR A 81 17.22 -0.48 -5.50
C TYR A 81 16.90 0.24 -6.81
N CYS A 82 17.92 0.89 -7.38
CA CYS A 82 17.81 1.57 -8.66
C CYS A 82 17.85 0.54 -9.80
N LEU A 83 16.78 0.47 -10.60
CA LEU A 83 16.62 -0.62 -11.58
C LEU A 83 17.65 -0.55 -12.71
N ARG A 84 17.92 0.65 -13.24
CA ARG A 84 18.86 0.84 -14.37
C ARG A 84 20.31 0.59 -13.96
N THR A 85 20.73 1.16 -12.83
CA THR A 85 22.14 1.07 -12.38
C THR A 85 22.41 -0.20 -11.57
N LYS A 86 21.36 -0.86 -11.08
CA LYS A 86 21.45 -2.03 -10.17
C LYS A 86 22.16 -1.71 -8.85
N ILE A 87 22.19 -0.45 -8.46
CA ILE A 87 22.80 0.01 -7.22
C ILE A 87 21.75 -0.02 -6.10
N ARG A 88 22.18 -0.52 -4.93
CA ARG A 88 21.41 -0.50 -3.68
C ARG A 88 21.89 0.65 -2.81
N ARG A 89 20.97 1.30 -2.12
CA ARG A 89 21.26 2.38 -1.17
C ARG A 89 20.40 2.22 0.07
N ASP A 90 21.00 2.41 1.24
CA ASP A 90 20.29 2.50 2.51
C ASP A 90 19.48 3.80 2.52
N VAL A 91 18.20 3.73 2.91
CA VAL A 91 17.32 4.90 3.03
C VAL A 91 16.89 5.15 4.47
N GLY A 92 17.34 4.31 5.41
CA GLY A 92 17.13 4.49 6.83
C GLY A 92 16.41 3.32 7.50
N ARG A 93 16.14 3.52 8.79
CA ARG A 93 15.49 2.53 9.65
C ARG A 93 14.16 3.05 10.15
N PHE A 94 13.15 2.19 10.11
CA PHE A 94 11.83 2.51 10.65
C PHE A 94 11.21 1.29 11.33
N SER A 95 10.33 1.51 12.31
CA SER A 95 9.79 0.43 13.14
C SER A 95 8.67 -0.36 12.45
N TYR A 96 8.04 0.23 11.44
CA TYR A 96 6.79 -0.26 10.91
C TYR A 96 7.01 -0.99 9.57
N PRO A 97 6.58 -2.25 9.42
CA PRO A 97 6.61 -2.95 8.13
C PRO A 97 5.39 -2.59 7.25
N PRO A 98 5.53 -2.56 5.91
CA PRO A 98 4.40 -2.44 4.99
C PRO A 98 3.49 -3.68 5.01
N SER A 99 2.18 -3.44 4.85
CA SER A 99 1.16 -4.48 4.67
C SER A 99 1.47 -5.33 3.45
N ARG A 100 1.55 -6.65 3.64
CA ARG A 100 1.73 -7.61 2.53
C ARG A 100 0.49 -7.74 1.64
N ASN A 101 -0.67 -7.35 2.16
CA ASN A 101 -1.96 -7.57 1.51
C ASN A 101 -2.51 -6.30 0.86
N ARG A 102 -1.84 -5.15 1.02
CA ARG A 102 -2.32 -3.87 0.51
C ARG A 102 -1.23 -3.21 -0.34
N PRO A 103 -1.48 -2.92 -1.62
CA PRO A 103 -0.50 -2.21 -2.44
C PRO A 103 -0.25 -0.81 -1.87
N PRO A 104 0.97 -0.27 -2.04
CA PRO A 104 1.23 1.12 -1.73
C PRO A 104 0.59 2.03 -2.79
N VAL A 105 0.41 3.30 -2.43
CA VAL A 105 -0.16 4.33 -3.31
C VAL A 105 0.81 5.50 -3.41
N ILE A 106 1.03 6.03 -4.60
CA ILE A 106 1.87 7.22 -4.81
C ILE A 106 0.98 8.42 -5.05
N VAL A 107 1.10 9.43 -4.19
CA VAL A 107 0.39 10.71 -4.33
C VAL A 107 1.37 11.84 -4.05
N LYS A 108 1.41 12.84 -4.96
CA LYS A 108 2.20 14.07 -4.79
C LYS A 108 3.65 13.83 -4.36
N GLY A 109 4.33 12.89 -5.01
CA GLY A 109 5.74 12.58 -4.73
C GLY A 109 5.97 11.81 -3.42
N THR A 110 4.92 11.33 -2.76
CA THR A 110 5.02 10.52 -1.54
C THR A 110 4.42 9.13 -1.78
N LEU A 111 5.16 8.09 -1.39
CA LEU A 111 4.70 6.71 -1.36
C LEU A 111 4.03 6.44 -0.01
N TYR A 112 2.78 6.00 -0.02
CA TYR A 112 1.98 5.69 1.15
C TYR A 112 1.63 4.20 1.21
N TRP A 113 1.57 3.63 2.40
CA TRP A 113 1.09 2.26 2.59
C TRP A 113 0.50 2.04 3.99
N MET A 114 -0.37 1.05 4.10
CA MET A 114 -0.86 0.59 5.40
C MET A 114 0.23 -0.23 6.11
N ILE A 115 0.36 -0.05 7.43
CA ILE A 115 1.27 -0.89 8.24
C ILE A 115 0.74 -2.33 8.34
N ASP A 116 1.63 -3.31 8.21
CA ASP A 116 1.35 -4.69 8.59
C ASP A 116 1.35 -4.83 10.11
N ARG A 117 0.19 -4.62 10.73
CA ARG A 117 0.03 -4.73 12.20
C ARG A 117 0.30 -6.14 12.70
N ARG A 118 0.00 -7.17 11.89
CA ARG A 118 0.28 -8.57 12.24
C ARG A 118 1.79 -8.79 12.28
N HIS A 119 2.50 -8.43 11.21
CA HIS A 119 3.96 -8.55 11.16
C HIS A 119 4.63 -7.70 12.26
N TYR A 120 4.13 -6.49 12.51
CA TYR A 120 4.62 -5.66 13.61
C TYR A 120 4.44 -6.35 14.97
N TYR A 121 3.27 -6.94 15.24
CA TYR A 121 2.98 -7.67 16.47
C TYR A 121 3.97 -8.81 16.70
N TRP A 122 4.27 -9.59 15.65
CA TRP A 122 5.26 -10.67 15.72
C TRP A 122 6.68 -10.14 15.98
N LEU A 123 7.08 -9.06 15.31
CA LEU A 123 8.42 -8.46 15.50
C LEU A 123 8.58 -7.81 16.87
N ASN A 124 7.48 -7.35 17.48
CA ASN A 124 7.49 -6.58 18.72
C ASN A 124 6.88 -7.35 19.89
N SER A 125 7.06 -8.67 19.96
CA SER A 125 6.72 -9.46 21.16
C SER A 125 5.28 -9.26 21.64
N GLY A 126 4.33 -9.10 20.72
CA GLY A 126 2.92 -8.91 21.03
C GLY A 126 2.46 -7.45 21.21
N PHE A 127 3.35 -6.47 21.07
CA PHE A 127 2.94 -5.07 21.05
C PHE A 127 2.33 -4.68 19.70
N ARG A 128 1.23 -3.92 19.74
CA ARG A 128 0.57 -3.38 18.54
C ARG A 128 1.04 -1.93 18.29
N PRO A 129 1.13 -1.49 17.03
CA PRO A 129 1.51 -0.11 16.75
C PRO A 129 0.37 0.84 17.15
N PRO A 130 0.67 2.09 17.55
CA PRO A 130 -0.36 3.10 17.78
C PRO A 130 -1.30 3.24 16.57
N PHE A 131 -2.58 3.51 16.81
CA PHE A 131 -3.53 3.76 15.71
C PHE A 131 -3.11 4.97 14.86
N SER A 132 -2.59 6.01 15.53
CA SER A 132 -2.07 7.24 14.92
C SER A 132 -0.94 7.00 13.91
N ASP A 133 -0.33 5.82 13.92
CA ASP A 133 0.78 5.49 13.03
C ASP A 133 0.36 4.56 11.88
N SER A 134 -0.91 4.17 11.75
CA SER A 134 -1.32 3.06 10.88
C SER A 134 -1.02 3.22 9.38
N ILE A 135 -0.76 4.44 8.91
CA ILE A 135 -0.30 4.72 7.54
C ILE A 135 1.14 5.19 7.61
N MET A 136 2.01 4.57 6.81
CA MET A 136 3.35 5.08 6.56
C MET A 136 3.38 5.97 5.33
N SER A 137 4.29 6.94 5.36
CA SER A 137 4.63 7.79 4.22
C SER A 137 6.15 7.78 4.00
N PHE A 138 6.57 7.77 2.74
CA PHE A 138 7.95 7.95 2.33
C PHE A 138 8.01 9.02 1.25
N ASN A 139 8.63 10.15 1.56
CA ASN A 139 8.86 11.20 0.58
C ASN A 139 9.93 10.74 -0.41
N ILE A 140 9.60 10.65 -1.69
CA ILE A 140 10.48 10.07 -2.71
C ILE A 140 11.72 10.94 -2.97
N GLU A 141 11.57 12.26 -2.83
CA GLU A 141 12.63 13.24 -3.09
C GLU A 141 13.58 13.39 -1.91
N THR A 142 13.03 13.55 -0.70
CA THR A 142 13.82 13.75 0.52
C THR A 142 14.24 12.43 1.18
N GLU A 143 13.59 11.33 0.81
CA GLU A 143 13.79 9.99 1.39
C GLU A 143 13.44 9.91 2.88
N GLU A 144 12.61 10.85 3.35
CA GLU A 144 12.18 10.91 4.73
C GLU A 144 10.95 10.02 4.96
N PHE A 145 11.01 9.27 6.05
CA PHE A 145 9.88 8.49 6.56
C PHE A 145 8.99 9.34 7.46
N GLY A 146 7.70 9.04 7.44
CA GLY A 146 6.72 9.60 8.34
C GLY A 146 5.57 8.63 8.58
N THR A 147 4.71 9.01 9.52
CA THR A 147 3.45 8.33 9.78
C THR A 147 2.27 9.28 9.66
N LEU A 148 1.11 8.69 9.44
CA LEU A 148 -0.16 9.38 9.34
C LEU A 148 -1.24 8.57 10.05
N GLU A 149 -2.05 9.27 10.83
CA GLU A 149 -3.26 8.71 11.42
C GLU A 149 -4.29 8.53 10.30
N PRO A 150 -4.86 7.34 10.11
CA PRO A 150 -5.94 7.15 9.15
C PRO A 150 -7.17 7.94 9.58
N GLY A 151 -7.82 8.57 8.59
CA GLY A 151 -9.07 9.27 8.78
C GLY A 151 -10.28 8.34 8.89
N GLY A 152 -11.45 8.92 8.67
CA GLY A 152 -12.71 8.18 8.64
C GLY A 152 -13.36 8.09 10.02
N ARG A 153 -13.91 6.92 10.34
CA ARG A 153 -14.64 6.73 11.60
C ARG A 153 -13.68 6.79 12.79
N LYS A 154 -14.14 7.38 13.89
CA LYS A 154 -13.43 7.25 15.17
C LYS A 154 -13.52 5.80 15.61
N TYR A 155 -12.44 5.05 15.42
CA TYR A 155 -12.32 3.72 16.00
C TYR A 155 -12.12 3.88 17.50
N SER A 156 -12.81 3.07 18.30
CA SER A 156 -12.58 3.07 19.74
C SER A 156 -11.14 2.63 19.98
N THR A 157 -10.28 3.57 20.36
CA THR A 157 -8.86 3.36 20.64
C THR A 157 -8.62 2.48 21.87
N THR A 158 -9.69 2.12 22.58
CA THR A 158 -9.69 1.01 23.54
C THR A 158 -9.57 -0.30 22.78
N GLU A 159 -8.40 -0.56 22.22
CA GLU A 159 -8.05 -1.91 21.80
C GLU A 159 -8.24 -2.85 23.00
N PRO A 160 -8.92 -3.99 22.85
CA PRO A 160 -9.11 -4.89 23.97
C PRO A 160 -7.73 -5.39 24.42
N ARG A 161 -7.41 -5.18 25.70
CA ARG A 161 -6.16 -5.63 26.36
C ARG A 161 -6.07 -7.17 26.52
N GLY A 162 -6.55 -7.93 25.54
CA GLY A 162 -6.56 -9.39 25.58
C GLY A 162 -5.87 -10.00 24.37
N GLU A 163 -5.01 -10.98 24.63
CA GLU A 163 -4.22 -11.78 23.67
C GLU A 163 -5.06 -12.49 22.59
N TYR A 164 -6.40 -12.53 22.74
CA TYR A 164 -7.31 -13.26 21.85
C TYR A 164 -8.52 -12.45 21.38
N SER A 165 -8.47 -11.13 21.46
CA SER A 165 -9.58 -10.34 20.92
C SER A 165 -9.52 -10.31 19.39
N ASN A 166 -10.54 -10.87 18.76
CA ASN A 166 -10.90 -10.73 17.33
C ASN A 166 -11.04 -9.26 16.85
N GLY A 167 -10.65 -8.27 17.66
CA GLY A 167 -10.62 -6.84 17.34
C GLY A 167 -9.48 -6.41 16.40
N MET A 168 -8.68 -7.34 15.89
CA MET A 168 -7.71 -7.06 14.81
C MET A 168 -8.42 -6.68 13.49
N LEU A 169 -9.72 -6.96 13.38
CA LEU A 169 -10.54 -6.79 12.19
C LEU A 169 -10.80 -5.33 11.77
N SER A 170 -10.71 -4.33 12.67
CA SER A 170 -11.16 -2.97 12.33
C SER A 170 -10.25 -2.22 11.35
N ILE A 171 -8.93 -2.43 11.40
CA ILE A 171 -7.98 -1.82 10.46
C ILE A 171 -7.75 -2.69 9.23
N GLY A 172 -8.01 -3.99 9.31
CA GLY A 172 -7.95 -4.87 8.13
C GLY A 172 -8.84 -4.39 6.99
N GLN A 173 -9.92 -3.67 7.33
CA GLN A 173 -10.88 -3.06 6.41
C GLN A 173 -10.39 -1.76 5.75
N LEU A 174 -9.30 -1.18 6.23
CA LEU A 174 -8.73 0.05 5.67
C LEU A 174 -7.85 -0.27 4.47
N HIS A 175 -8.02 0.52 3.41
CA HIS A 175 -7.22 0.48 2.20
C HIS A 175 -6.94 1.90 1.71
N LEU A 176 -5.78 2.09 1.07
CA LEU A 176 -5.42 3.37 0.47
C LEU A 176 -5.63 3.28 -1.03
N SER A 177 -6.15 4.35 -1.62
CA SER A 177 -6.25 4.51 -3.07
C SER A 177 -5.87 5.94 -3.47
N GLU A 178 -5.70 6.17 -4.76
CA GLU A 178 -5.52 7.50 -5.35
C GLU A 178 -6.82 7.92 -6.03
N ILE A 179 -7.24 9.16 -5.80
CA ILE A 179 -8.42 9.74 -6.43
C ILE A 179 -8.17 11.21 -6.75
N ASP A 180 -8.26 11.57 -8.02
CA ASP A 180 -8.09 12.94 -8.53
C ASP A 180 -6.79 13.63 -8.08
N GLY A 181 -5.71 12.87 -7.96
CA GLY A 181 -4.39 13.32 -7.49
C GLY A 181 -4.27 13.45 -5.97
N GLU A 182 -5.25 12.95 -5.21
CA GLU A 182 -5.30 13.00 -3.75
C GLU A 182 -5.26 11.60 -3.13
N LEU A 183 -4.77 11.53 -1.89
CA LEU A 183 -4.75 10.28 -1.13
C LEU A 183 -6.15 10.01 -0.56
N CYS A 184 -6.69 8.84 -0.91
CA CYS A 184 -7.98 8.35 -0.44
C CYS A 184 -7.81 7.21 0.56
N LEU A 185 -8.57 7.24 1.64
CA LEU A 185 -8.78 6.13 2.54
C LEU A 185 -10.15 5.52 2.27
N CYS A 186 -10.14 4.23 1.97
CA CYS A 186 -11.30 3.38 1.78
C CYS A 186 -11.54 2.60 3.08
N ASP A 187 -12.65 2.89 3.76
CA ASP A 187 -13.07 2.24 5.01
C ASP A 187 -14.34 1.41 4.78
N PHE A 188 -14.18 0.08 4.73
CA PHE A 188 -15.28 -0.86 4.58
C PHE A 188 -15.94 -1.17 5.93
N ASN A 189 -17.18 -0.73 6.12
CA ASN A 189 -17.98 -1.11 7.26
C ASN A 189 -18.80 -2.37 6.96
N SER A 190 -18.39 -3.49 7.52
CA SER A 190 -19.08 -4.76 7.28
C SER A 190 -20.43 -4.90 7.95
N THR A 191 -20.67 -4.19 9.06
CA THR A 191 -21.96 -4.22 9.76
C THR A 191 -23.05 -3.49 8.99
N LEU A 192 -22.68 -2.42 8.28
CA LEU A 192 -23.62 -1.55 7.56
C LEU A 192 -23.59 -1.75 6.05
N ASN A 193 -22.73 -2.65 5.55
CA ASN A 193 -22.45 -2.82 4.13
C ASN A 193 -22.15 -1.47 3.44
N GLN A 194 -21.24 -0.70 4.03
CA GLN A 194 -20.91 0.65 3.53
C GLN A 194 -19.42 0.75 3.21
N LEU A 195 -19.09 1.48 2.16
CA LEU A 195 -17.74 1.95 1.87
C LEU A 195 -17.69 3.46 2.10
N LEU A 196 -16.94 3.87 3.11
CA LEU A 196 -16.65 5.27 3.38
C LEU A 196 -15.36 5.67 2.65
N LEU A 197 -15.45 6.71 1.82
CA LEU A 197 -14.29 7.30 1.13
C LEU A 197 -13.92 8.61 1.82
N SER A 198 -12.68 8.71 2.29
CA SER A 198 -12.13 9.92 2.92
C SER A 198 -10.91 10.42 2.16
N ILE A 199 -10.81 11.74 1.95
CA ILE A 199 -9.70 12.38 1.24
C ILE A 199 -8.79 13.09 2.24
N PHE A 200 -7.49 12.89 2.07
CA PHE A 200 -6.47 13.56 2.85
C PHE A 200 -6.09 14.91 2.24
N ASN A 201 -6.28 15.98 3.00
CA ASN A 201 -5.79 17.30 2.62
C ASN A 201 -4.34 17.47 3.10
N HIS A 202 -3.39 17.48 2.16
CA HIS A 202 -1.96 17.61 2.45
C HIS A 202 -1.59 18.95 3.10
N ALA A 203 -2.32 20.05 2.80
CA ALA A 203 -2.01 21.37 3.33
C ALA A 203 -2.42 21.49 4.81
N THR A 204 -3.58 20.96 5.17
CA THR A 204 -4.09 21.00 6.56
C THR A 204 -3.70 19.78 7.37
N ARG A 205 -3.20 18.72 6.72
CA ARG A 205 -2.97 17.39 7.29
C ARG A 205 -4.21 16.79 7.97
N CYS A 206 -5.38 17.00 7.37
CA CYS A 206 -6.64 16.49 7.89
C CYS A 206 -7.38 15.64 6.86
N TRP A 207 -8.15 14.67 7.36
CA TRP A 207 -9.06 13.88 6.55
C TRP A 207 -10.44 14.52 6.49
N SER A 208 -11.08 14.41 5.32
CA SER A 208 -12.47 14.83 5.12
C SER A 208 -13.24 13.70 4.43
N THR A 209 -14.46 13.43 4.90
CA THR A 209 -15.34 12.46 4.25
C THR A 209 -15.78 13.02 2.90
N ARG A 210 -15.56 12.27 1.82
CA ARG A 210 -16.03 12.61 0.48
C ARG A 210 -17.40 12.01 0.19
N THR A 211 -17.54 10.69 0.36
CA THR A 211 -18.81 10.01 0.09
C THR A 211 -18.95 8.72 0.89
N ILE A 212 -20.19 8.24 0.99
CA ILE A 212 -20.53 6.95 1.60
C ILE A 212 -21.33 6.17 0.56
N ILE A 213 -20.83 4.99 0.21
CA ILE A 213 -21.43 4.11 -0.78
C ILE A 213 -22.07 2.95 -0.05
N ILE A 214 -23.34 2.68 -0.33
CA ILE A 214 -24.06 1.52 0.21
C ILE A 214 -23.82 0.35 -0.75
N LEU A 215 -23.40 -0.78 -0.22
CA LEU A 215 -23.05 -2.01 -0.93
C LEU A 215 -24.06 -3.12 -0.58
N PRO A 216 -25.36 -2.98 -0.93
CA PRO A 216 -26.43 -3.84 -0.41
C PRO A 216 -26.28 -5.33 -0.79
N GLU A 217 -25.57 -5.62 -1.88
CA GLU A 217 -25.37 -6.98 -2.40
C GLU A 217 -24.07 -7.65 -1.94
N TYR A 218 -23.24 -6.98 -1.14
CA TYR A 218 -21.98 -7.54 -0.66
C TYR A 218 -22.13 -7.96 0.80
N ASP A 219 -22.02 -9.25 1.11
CA ASP A 219 -21.87 -9.71 2.49
C ASP A 219 -20.42 -9.53 2.91
N ILE A 220 -20.14 -8.39 3.55
CA ILE A 220 -18.79 -7.99 3.96
C ILE A 220 -18.33 -8.76 5.22
N ARG A 221 -19.17 -9.66 5.79
CA ARG A 221 -18.87 -10.36 7.05
C ARG A 221 -17.79 -11.45 6.93
N TYR A 222 -17.51 -11.96 5.72
CA TYR A 222 -16.57 -13.07 5.50
C TYR A 222 -15.17 -12.65 5.04
N MET A 223 -14.86 -11.36 5.04
CA MET A 223 -13.76 -10.85 4.24
C MET A 223 -12.32 -11.13 4.73
N PHE A 224 -12.05 -11.66 5.94
CA PHE A 224 -10.68 -11.50 6.50
C PHE A 224 -10.14 -12.63 7.40
N ASP A 225 -10.01 -13.84 6.87
CA ASP A 225 -9.12 -14.83 7.48
C ASP A 225 -8.30 -15.60 6.41
N GLY A 226 -7.30 -14.93 5.83
CA GLY A 226 -6.41 -15.56 4.86
C GLY A 226 -5.55 -14.57 4.07
N ALA A 227 -4.39 -15.03 3.60
CA ALA A 227 -3.57 -14.28 2.66
C ALA A 227 -4.39 -14.02 1.38
N ASN A 228 -4.67 -12.75 1.08
CA ASN A 228 -5.31 -12.27 -0.15
C ASN A 228 -6.76 -12.72 -0.46
N THR A 229 -7.65 -12.88 0.52
CA THR A 229 -9.08 -13.14 0.22
C THR A 229 -9.97 -11.94 0.55
N PHE A 230 -9.78 -10.83 -0.16
CA PHE A 230 -10.79 -9.78 -0.18
C PHE A 230 -11.98 -10.25 -1.01
N SER A 231 -13.15 -10.42 -0.38
CA SER A 231 -14.41 -10.56 -1.14
C SER A 231 -14.83 -9.25 -1.81
N ALA A 232 -14.16 -8.11 -1.56
CA ALA A 232 -14.30 -6.88 -2.34
C ALA A 232 -13.03 -6.00 -2.24
N GLU A 233 -12.52 -5.50 -3.37
CA GLU A 233 -11.39 -4.57 -3.45
C GLU A 233 -11.76 -3.35 -4.31
N VAL A 234 -11.37 -2.16 -3.86
CA VAL A 234 -11.39 -0.95 -4.69
C VAL A 234 -10.20 -1.03 -5.63
N ILE A 235 -10.44 -1.36 -6.90
CA ILE A 235 -9.38 -1.45 -7.89
C ILE A 235 -9.01 -0.06 -8.40
N GLN A 236 -10.03 0.74 -8.71
CA GLN A 236 -9.84 2.01 -9.36
C GLN A 236 -10.95 2.98 -8.98
N ILE A 237 -10.59 4.25 -8.79
CA ILE A 237 -11.54 5.34 -8.79
C ILE A 237 -11.11 6.34 -9.85
N LYS A 238 -11.95 6.56 -10.87
CA LYS A 238 -11.63 7.45 -11.98
C LYS A 238 -12.89 8.02 -12.59
N ASN A 239 -12.87 9.30 -12.99
CA ASN A 239 -14.01 9.96 -13.66
C ASN A 239 -15.33 9.87 -12.87
N ASN A 240 -15.28 10.01 -11.54
CA ASN A 240 -16.44 9.77 -10.67
C ASN A 240 -17.05 8.37 -10.78
N GLU A 241 -16.26 7.37 -11.18
CA GLU A 241 -16.66 5.97 -11.16
C GLU A 241 -15.72 5.20 -10.23
N LEU A 242 -16.31 4.40 -9.35
CA LEU A 242 -15.62 3.43 -8.51
C LEU A 242 -15.76 2.06 -9.16
N LEU A 243 -14.63 1.43 -9.44
CA LEU A 243 -14.56 0.03 -9.81
C LEU A 243 -14.29 -0.83 -8.57
N LEU A 244 -15.25 -1.68 -8.25
CA LEU A 244 -15.18 -2.64 -7.15
C LEU A 244 -15.19 -4.05 -7.71
N VAL A 245 -14.23 -4.88 -7.31
CA VAL A 245 -14.19 -6.30 -7.69
C VAL A 245 -14.38 -7.16 -6.45
N SER A 246 -15.31 -8.11 -6.52
CA SER A 246 -15.45 -9.23 -5.59
C SER A 246 -15.05 -10.55 -6.21
N GLU A 247 -14.91 -11.57 -5.37
CA GLU A 247 -14.72 -12.98 -5.77
C GLU A 247 -15.71 -13.46 -6.84
N THR A 248 -16.91 -12.86 -6.91
CA THR A 248 -17.98 -13.31 -7.80
C THR A 248 -18.36 -12.32 -8.88
N ASN A 249 -18.05 -11.03 -8.76
CA ASN A 249 -18.53 -9.99 -9.69
C ASN A 249 -17.63 -8.74 -9.71
N GLU A 250 -17.56 -8.11 -10.86
CA GLU A 250 -17.07 -6.74 -11.04
C GLU A 250 -18.27 -5.79 -11.12
N LYS A 251 -18.26 -4.69 -10.36
CA LYS A 251 -19.30 -3.67 -10.41
C LYS A 251 -18.72 -2.27 -10.42
N THR A 252 -19.35 -1.40 -11.19
CA THR A 252 -19.03 0.02 -11.25
C THR A 252 -20.11 0.82 -10.54
N PHE A 253 -19.70 1.78 -9.72
CA PHE A 253 -20.58 2.70 -9.00
C PHE A 253 -20.27 4.13 -9.41
N ALA A 254 -21.30 4.95 -9.68
CA ALA A 254 -21.12 6.39 -9.85
C ALA A 254 -20.93 7.07 -8.48
N LEU A 255 -20.01 8.04 -8.41
CA LEU A 255 -19.60 8.80 -7.22
C LEU A 255 -20.03 10.27 -7.25
#